data_AF-A0AAJ3FDS8-F1
#
_entry.id   AF-A0AAJ3FDS8-F1
#
_cell.length_a   1.000
_cell.length_b   1.000
_cell.length_c   1.000
_cell.angle_alpha   90.00
_cell.angle_beta   90.00
_cell.angle_gamma   90.00
#
_symmetry.space_group_name_H-M   'P 1'
#
loop_
_entity.id
_entity.type
_entity.pdbx_description
1 polymer ?
#
loop_
_entity_poly.entity_id
_entity_poly.type
_entity_poly.pdbx_seq_one_letter_code
_entity_poly.pdbx_strand_id
1 'polypeptide(L)'
;MKEETFKNKILWYNFIMCLLVVCIHAQNMHIFLEPVPWINQSISFFVERIACLAVPGFFMCSGYLFYRNLTWGNIPEKLKRRVYSLVIPFLIWNVLYYLLHLTARQLPYLGKLFDTAVPFSLQEFLNAVFFYKYNPVFWFMLYLILFSFLSPVIYGLLKQKWIGLCVVIVVFILNFSAIFTPYLPIKVNDIFSWSTYYFIGSYIGIHWKEAVSPKKSYIPALTFLTGSCISFIFAFVYMQTGWVYIYKICGAAFLWYLICMLPLPEARIWMKNTFFIYAVHQIMALFLNKMGNLFLGNSMYIGGIMFLIIPVIVTVFSYCVEKILSKYCPVIWKILSGGR
;
A
#
# COMPACT_ATOMS: atom_id res chain seq x y z
N MET A 1 -12.11 22.94 4.01
CA MET A 1 -10.65 22.99 4.16
C MET A 1 -10.07 23.63 2.90
N LYS A 2 -9.02 24.48 2.97
CA LYS A 2 -8.35 25.01 1.77
C LYS A 2 -7.67 23.86 1.01
N GLU A 3 -7.60 23.95 -0.33
CA GLU A 3 -7.07 22.87 -1.18
C GLU A 3 -5.59 22.57 -0.90
N GLU A 4 -4.79 23.57 -0.58
CA GLU A 4 -3.38 23.41 -0.22
C GLU A 4 -3.21 22.62 1.08
N THR A 5 -3.99 22.97 2.12
CA THR A 5 -4.04 22.21 3.37
C THR A 5 -4.47 20.78 3.12
N PHE A 6 -5.48 20.57 2.28
CA PHE A 6 -5.95 19.24 1.91
C PHE A 6 -4.84 18.41 1.25
N LYS A 7 -4.14 18.97 0.27
CA LYS A 7 -3.00 18.31 -0.39
C LYS A 7 -1.89 17.97 0.61
N ASN A 8 -1.56 18.88 1.53
CA ASN A 8 -0.57 18.61 2.57
C ASN A 8 -0.99 17.43 3.48
N LYS A 9 -2.27 17.38 3.87
CA LYS A 9 -2.82 16.27 4.67
C LYS A 9 -2.76 14.94 3.94
N ILE A 10 -3.00 14.93 2.63
CA ILE A 10 -2.84 13.74 1.78
C ILE A 10 -1.38 13.28 1.73
N LEU A 11 -0.42 14.19 1.64
CA LEU A 11 1.01 13.82 1.69
C LEU A 11 1.38 13.17 3.02
N TRP A 12 0.93 13.74 4.14
CA TRP A 12 1.10 13.13 5.47
C TRP A 12 0.45 11.76 5.57
N TYR A 13 -0.80 11.63 5.12
CA TYR A 13 -1.53 10.36 5.13
C TYR A 13 -0.79 9.29 4.31
N ASN A 14 -0.44 9.59 3.06
CA ASN A 14 0.28 8.67 2.19
C ASN A 14 1.65 8.29 2.77
N PHE A 15 2.35 9.24 3.39
CA PHE A 15 3.64 8.96 4.01
C PHE A 15 3.50 8.01 5.22
N ILE A 16 2.52 8.25 6.09
CA ILE A 16 2.24 7.36 7.24
C ILE A 16 1.83 5.97 6.76
N MET A 17 0.93 5.86 5.78
CA MET A 17 0.57 4.58 5.19
C MET A 17 1.77 3.87 4.56
N CYS A 18 2.67 4.63 3.93
CA CYS A 18 3.90 4.09 3.35
C CYS A 18 4.78 3.47 4.44
N LEU A 19 5.03 4.18 5.54
CA LEU A 19 5.81 3.67 6.67
C LEU A 19 5.18 2.41 7.29
N LEU A 20 3.87 2.39 7.45
CA LEU A 20 3.16 1.20 7.94
C LEU A 20 3.37 -0.01 7.02
N VAL A 21 3.33 0.18 5.69
CA VAL A 21 3.66 -0.89 4.73
C VAL A 21 5.11 -1.37 4.89
N VAL A 22 6.06 -0.45 5.09
CA VAL A 22 7.45 -0.84 5.39
C VAL A 22 7.52 -1.69 6.65
N CYS A 23 6.79 -1.32 7.72
CA CYS A 23 6.73 -2.11 8.95
C CYS A 23 6.15 -3.52 8.73
N ILE A 24 5.13 -3.69 7.88
CA ILE A 24 4.59 -5.03 7.53
C ILE A 24 5.72 -5.93 6.99
N HIS A 25 6.54 -5.40 6.08
CA HIS A 25 7.61 -6.16 5.45
C HIS A 25 8.92 -6.19 6.26
N ALA A 26 9.02 -5.39 7.32
CA ALA A 26 10.13 -5.44 8.28
C ALA A 26 9.98 -6.57 9.32
N GLN A 27 8.81 -7.24 9.37
CA GLN A 27 8.58 -8.38 10.27
C GLN A 27 9.61 -9.49 10.03
N ASN A 28 10.31 -9.88 11.09
CA ASN A 28 11.56 -10.63 11.01
C ASN A 28 11.65 -11.81 11.98
N MET A 29 10.53 -12.24 12.57
CA MET A 29 10.48 -13.39 13.50
C MET A 29 10.92 -14.72 12.87
N HIS A 30 10.90 -14.82 11.54
CA HIS A 30 11.40 -15.99 10.81
C HIS A 30 12.93 -15.92 10.55
N ILE A 31 13.55 -14.77 10.81
CA ILE A 31 14.98 -14.53 10.61
C ILE A 31 15.71 -14.62 11.96
N PHE A 32 15.16 -14.01 13.01
CA PHE A 32 15.72 -14.04 14.37
C PHE A 32 15.08 -15.18 15.16
N LEU A 33 15.79 -16.31 15.26
CA LEU A 33 15.25 -17.58 15.75
C LEU A 33 15.32 -17.75 17.27
N GLU A 34 15.93 -16.82 18.00
CA GLU A 34 15.92 -16.78 19.47
C GLU A 34 14.79 -15.84 19.94
N PRO A 35 13.59 -16.37 20.20
CA PRO A 35 12.40 -15.55 20.40
C PRO A 35 12.44 -14.82 21.74
N VAL A 36 11.95 -13.59 21.74
CA VAL A 36 11.63 -12.82 22.95
C VAL A 36 10.13 -12.58 22.94
N PRO A 37 9.33 -13.31 23.76
CA PRO A 37 7.87 -13.37 23.62
C PRO A 37 7.19 -12.00 23.57
N TRP A 38 7.56 -11.08 24.47
CA TRP A 38 6.95 -9.76 24.52
C TRP A 38 7.28 -8.90 23.27
N ILE A 39 8.49 -9.03 22.70
CA ILE A 39 8.88 -8.34 21.45
C ILE A 39 8.08 -8.91 20.29
N ASN A 40 8.02 -10.24 20.17
CA ASN A 40 7.27 -10.93 19.12
C ASN A 40 5.79 -10.51 19.16
N GLN A 41 5.16 -10.59 20.32
CA GLN A 41 3.77 -10.19 20.52
C GLN A 41 3.54 -8.70 20.19
N SER A 42 4.46 -7.82 20.59
CA SER A 42 4.36 -6.38 20.28
C SER A 42 4.44 -6.10 18.77
N ILE A 43 5.38 -6.73 18.08
CA ILE A 43 5.54 -6.58 16.62
C ILE A 43 4.33 -7.16 15.90
N SER A 44 3.91 -8.38 16.22
CA SER A 44 2.71 -8.98 15.63
C SER A 44 1.47 -8.12 15.87
N PHE A 45 1.28 -7.61 17.09
CA PHE A 45 0.18 -6.71 17.39
C PHE A 45 0.24 -5.44 16.52
N PHE A 46 1.38 -4.78 16.45
CA PHE A 46 1.53 -3.58 15.63
C PHE A 46 1.26 -3.87 14.15
N VAL A 47 1.82 -4.94 13.59
CA VAL A 47 1.70 -5.28 12.18
C VAL A 47 0.28 -5.73 11.82
N GLU A 48 -0.26 -6.68 12.57
CA GLU A 48 -1.55 -7.33 12.27
C GLU A 48 -2.76 -6.45 12.63
N ARG A 49 -2.60 -5.48 13.54
CA ARG A 49 -3.70 -4.59 13.97
C ARG A 49 -3.55 -3.19 13.40
N ILE A 50 -2.38 -2.58 13.49
CA ILE A 50 -2.22 -1.16 13.12
C ILE A 50 -1.74 -1.04 11.67
N ALA A 51 -0.64 -1.71 11.32
CA ALA A 51 -0.02 -1.55 10.02
C ALA A 51 -0.89 -2.12 8.88
N CYS A 52 -1.68 -3.17 9.15
CA CYS A 52 -2.59 -3.78 8.20
C CYS A 52 -3.67 -2.83 7.64
N LEU A 53 -3.89 -1.67 8.28
CA LEU A 53 -4.80 -0.61 7.82
C LEU A 53 -4.25 0.16 6.60
N ALA A 54 -2.94 0.06 6.34
CA ALA A 54 -2.26 0.87 5.34
C ALA A 54 -2.71 0.58 3.91
N VAL A 55 -2.78 -0.69 3.54
CA VAL A 55 -3.15 -1.09 2.17
C VAL A 55 -4.63 -0.75 1.86
N PRO A 56 -5.62 -1.05 2.73
CA PRO A 56 -6.99 -0.53 2.61
C PRO A 56 -7.04 1.00 2.47
N GLY A 57 -6.29 1.72 3.31
CA GLY A 57 -6.22 3.17 3.28
C GLY A 57 -5.68 3.71 1.96
N PHE A 58 -4.64 3.07 1.40
CA PHE A 58 -4.13 3.42 0.09
C PHE A 58 -5.15 3.18 -1.03
N PHE A 59 -5.90 2.08 -1.01
CA PHE A 59 -6.96 1.85 -2.01
C PHE A 59 -8.09 2.87 -1.90
N MET A 60 -8.55 3.18 -0.68
CA MET A 60 -9.57 4.21 -0.45
C MET A 60 -9.09 5.58 -0.91
N CYS A 61 -7.87 5.98 -0.53
CA CYS A 61 -7.26 7.25 -0.94
C CYS A 61 -7.08 7.32 -2.47
N SER A 62 -6.61 6.23 -3.09
CA SER A 62 -6.41 6.16 -4.54
C SER A 62 -7.72 6.27 -5.31
N GLY A 63 -8.77 5.56 -4.86
CA GLY A 63 -10.13 5.68 -5.41
C GLY A 63 -10.67 7.10 -5.25
N TYR A 64 -10.60 7.66 -4.05
CA TYR A 64 -11.05 9.03 -3.79
C TYR A 64 -10.37 10.04 -4.72
N LEU A 65 -9.04 10.04 -4.76
CA LEU A 65 -8.26 10.99 -5.56
C LEU A 65 -8.45 10.78 -7.07
N PHE A 66 -8.61 9.55 -7.53
CA PHE A 66 -8.83 9.26 -8.95
C PHE A 66 -10.18 9.81 -9.42
N TYR A 67 -11.26 9.54 -8.67
CA TYR A 67 -12.61 9.89 -9.08
C TYR A 67 -13.00 11.31 -8.66
N ARG A 68 -12.23 11.96 -7.78
CA ARG A 68 -12.38 13.39 -7.49
C ARG A 68 -12.23 14.17 -8.80
N ASN A 69 -13.30 14.89 -9.14
CA ASN A 69 -13.41 15.72 -10.36
C ASN A 69 -13.24 14.92 -11.67
N LEU A 70 -13.61 13.63 -11.68
CA LEU A 70 -13.67 12.83 -12.90
C LEU A 70 -14.93 13.17 -13.71
N THR A 71 -14.75 13.32 -15.02
CA THR A 71 -15.82 13.48 -16.01
C THR A 71 -15.52 12.59 -17.22
N TRP A 72 -16.54 12.22 -18.00
CA TRP A 72 -16.33 11.39 -19.20
C TRP A 72 -15.26 11.97 -20.14
N GLY A 73 -15.21 13.30 -20.30
CA GLY A 73 -14.24 13.97 -21.17
C GLY A 73 -12.79 13.91 -20.69
N ASN A 74 -12.53 13.83 -19.37
CA ASN A 74 -11.16 13.82 -18.83
C ASN A 74 -10.62 12.42 -18.50
N ILE A 75 -11.41 11.36 -18.73
CA ILE A 75 -10.97 9.97 -18.53
C ILE A 75 -9.73 9.64 -19.39
N PRO A 76 -9.69 9.90 -20.72
CA PRO A 76 -8.53 9.56 -21.54
C PRO A 76 -7.24 10.22 -21.04
N GLU A 77 -7.34 11.48 -20.62
CA GLU A 77 -6.21 12.23 -20.07
C GLU A 77 -5.73 11.63 -18.74
N LYS A 78 -6.64 11.30 -17.82
CA LYS A 78 -6.28 10.64 -16.55
C LYS A 78 -5.65 9.26 -16.78
N LEU A 79 -6.18 8.47 -17.70
CA LEU A 79 -5.59 7.17 -18.08
C LEU A 79 -4.18 7.34 -18.65
N LYS A 80 -3.97 8.30 -19.55
CA LYS A 80 -2.64 8.64 -20.07
C LYS A 80 -1.66 8.96 -18.94
N ARG A 81 -2.07 9.77 -17.95
CA ARG A 81 -1.23 10.06 -16.77
C ARG A 81 -0.93 8.79 -15.94
N ARG A 82 -1.85 7.83 -15.87
CA ARG A 82 -1.60 6.53 -15.18
C ARG A 82 -0.65 5.63 -15.95
N VAL A 83 -0.55 5.72 -17.27
CA VAL A 83 0.50 5.03 -18.01
C VAL A 83 1.89 5.48 -17.52
N TYR A 84 2.13 6.79 -17.45
CA TYR A 84 3.42 7.33 -17.02
C TYR A 84 3.69 7.18 -15.51
N SER A 85 2.65 7.28 -14.68
CA SER A 85 2.82 7.26 -13.21
C SER A 85 2.65 5.88 -12.57
N LEU A 86 2.12 4.89 -13.32
CA LEU A 86 1.94 3.52 -12.84
C LEU A 86 2.52 2.50 -13.85
N VAL A 87 2.01 2.41 -15.08
CA VAL A 87 2.36 1.30 -15.99
C VAL A 87 3.87 1.27 -16.32
N ILE A 88 4.45 2.40 -16.70
CA ILE A 88 5.87 2.49 -17.04
C ILE A 88 6.75 2.14 -15.81
N PRO A 89 6.57 2.77 -14.63
CA PRO A 89 7.33 2.40 -13.44
C PRO A 89 7.13 0.92 -13.05
N PHE A 90 5.92 0.38 -13.18
CA PHE A 90 5.63 -1.03 -12.89
C PHE A 90 6.49 -1.95 -13.75
N LEU A 91 6.49 -1.75 -15.07
CA LEU A 91 7.28 -2.59 -15.99
C LEU A 91 8.78 -2.47 -15.71
N ILE A 92 9.27 -1.25 -15.50
CA ILE A 92 10.70 -0.99 -15.28
C ILE A 92 11.17 -1.60 -13.96
N TRP A 93 10.44 -1.41 -12.87
CA TRP A 93 10.80 -2.02 -11.59
C TRP A 93 10.74 -3.54 -11.64
N ASN A 94 9.76 -4.14 -12.32
CA ASN A 94 9.74 -5.60 -12.46
C ASN A 94 10.92 -6.13 -13.29
N VAL A 95 11.34 -5.41 -14.34
CA VAL A 95 12.57 -5.74 -15.08
C VAL A 95 13.80 -5.62 -14.17
N LEU A 96 13.92 -4.52 -13.40
CA LEU A 96 15.04 -4.32 -12.48
C LEU A 96 15.11 -5.42 -11.42
N TYR A 97 13.97 -5.82 -10.85
CA TYR A 97 13.90 -6.93 -9.89
C TYR A 97 14.30 -8.25 -10.54
N TYR A 98 13.82 -8.55 -11.74
CA TYR A 98 14.24 -9.75 -12.47
C TYR A 98 15.77 -9.80 -12.68
N LEU A 99 16.36 -8.70 -13.15
CA LEU A 99 17.80 -8.57 -13.34
C LEU A 99 18.58 -8.68 -12.02
N LEU A 100 18.04 -8.09 -10.94
CA LEU A 100 18.65 -8.17 -9.62
C LEU A 100 18.67 -9.61 -9.10
N HIS A 101 17.58 -10.35 -9.23
CA HIS A 101 17.54 -11.77 -8.84
C HIS A 101 18.46 -12.64 -9.70
N LEU A 102 18.59 -12.34 -11.00
CA LEU A 102 19.54 -13.04 -11.89
C LEU A 102 21.00 -12.81 -11.49
N THR A 103 21.37 -11.56 -11.19
CA THR A 103 22.76 -11.18 -10.94
C THR A 103 23.19 -11.43 -9.49
N ALA A 104 22.35 -11.11 -8.50
CA ALA A 104 22.68 -11.28 -7.09
C ALA A 104 22.94 -12.75 -6.72
N ARG A 105 22.34 -13.70 -7.43
CA ARG A 105 22.58 -15.13 -7.23
C ARG A 105 23.97 -15.60 -7.67
N GLN A 106 24.57 -14.93 -8.64
CA GLN A 106 25.92 -15.27 -9.13
C GLN A 106 27.00 -14.91 -8.11
N LEU A 107 26.68 -14.07 -7.12
CA LEU A 107 27.61 -13.62 -6.09
C LEU A 107 27.58 -14.58 -4.88
N PRO A 108 28.72 -15.15 -4.45
CA PRO A 108 28.77 -16.23 -3.45
C PRO A 108 28.07 -15.93 -2.11
N TYR A 109 28.10 -14.67 -1.67
CA TYR A 109 27.51 -14.24 -0.40
C TYR A 109 26.07 -13.74 -0.55
N LEU A 110 25.73 -13.12 -1.69
CA LEU A 110 24.37 -12.63 -1.94
C LEU A 110 23.43 -13.73 -2.42
N GLY A 111 23.93 -14.77 -3.09
CA GLY A 111 23.13 -15.90 -3.54
C GLY A 111 22.46 -16.68 -2.41
N LYS A 112 23.05 -16.67 -1.20
CA LYS A 112 22.43 -17.25 0.01
C LYS A 112 21.25 -16.43 0.54
N LEU A 113 21.07 -15.19 0.07
CA LEU A 113 19.96 -14.34 0.46
C LEU A 113 18.71 -14.57 -0.40
N PHE A 114 18.85 -15.23 -1.56
CA PHE A 114 17.76 -15.45 -2.52
C PHE A 114 17.46 -16.95 -2.69
N ASP A 115 16.34 -17.39 -2.12
CA ASP A 115 15.96 -18.80 -2.05
C ASP A 115 15.28 -19.32 -3.34
N THR A 116 15.00 -18.44 -4.31
CA THR A 116 14.24 -18.78 -5.54
C THR A 116 15.15 -18.95 -6.75
N ALA A 117 15.05 -20.11 -7.41
CA ALA A 117 15.68 -20.29 -8.71
C ALA A 117 15.00 -19.43 -9.78
N VAL A 118 15.81 -18.75 -10.60
CA VAL A 118 15.35 -17.94 -11.74
C VAL A 118 15.79 -18.65 -13.02
N PRO A 119 14.93 -19.43 -13.68
CA PRO A 119 15.26 -20.00 -14.97
C PRO A 119 15.36 -18.87 -16.00
N PHE A 120 16.36 -18.97 -16.87
CA PHE A 120 16.45 -18.09 -18.03
C PHE A 120 15.52 -18.62 -19.13
N SER A 121 14.31 -18.07 -19.22
CA SER A 121 13.37 -18.37 -20.30
C SER A 121 12.48 -17.16 -20.61
N LEU A 122 11.98 -17.08 -21.84
CA LEU A 122 11.05 -16.03 -22.24
C LEU A 122 9.78 -16.06 -21.37
N GLN A 123 9.25 -17.24 -21.07
CA GLN A 123 8.07 -17.40 -20.22
C GLN A 123 8.33 -16.85 -18.81
N GLU A 124 9.51 -17.12 -18.24
CA GLU A 124 9.89 -16.58 -16.93
C GLU A 124 10.07 -15.07 -16.95
N PHE A 125 10.67 -14.52 -17.99
CA PHE A 125 10.77 -13.08 -18.18
C PHE A 125 9.38 -12.42 -18.26
N LEU A 126 8.46 -12.97 -19.07
CA LEU A 126 7.10 -12.44 -19.17
C LEU A 126 6.36 -12.54 -17.83
N ASN A 127 6.49 -13.65 -17.10
CA ASN A 127 5.92 -13.81 -15.77
C ASN A 127 6.52 -12.84 -14.75
N ALA A 128 7.82 -12.56 -14.83
CA ALA A 128 8.49 -11.58 -14.00
C ALA A 128 7.96 -10.16 -14.25
N VAL A 129 7.90 -9.75 -15.53
CA VAL A 129 7.60 -8.37 -15.92
C VAL A 129 6.12 -8.04 -15.81
N PHE A 130 5.23 -8.92 -16.26
CA PHE A 130 3.79 -8.64 -16.30
C PHE A 130 3.03 -9.15 -15.06
N PHE A 131 3.54 -10.20 -14.42
CA PHE A 131 2.89 -10.84 -13.27
C PHE A 131 3.73 -10.79 -11.99
N TYR A 132 4.68 -9.83 -11.93
CA TYR A 132 5.42 -9.45 -10.71
C TYR A 132 6.03 -10.63 -9.93
N LYS A 133 6.38 -11.72 -10.63
CA LYS A 133 6.78 -13.00 -10.01
C LYS A 133 7.93 -12.86 -9.00
N TYR A 134 8.90 -12.01 -9.28
CA TYR A 134 10.06 -11.74 -8.41
C TYR A 134 9.92 -10.46 -7.59
N ASN A 135 8.78 -9.78 -7.67
CA ASN A 135 8.51 -8.55 -6.96
C ASN A 135 7.12 -8.59 -6.33
N PRO A 136 6.92 -9.43 -5.29
CA PRO A 136 5.59 -9.74 -4.80
C PRO A 136 4.83 -8.51 -4.33
N VAL A 137 5.47 -7.47 -3.77
CA VAL A 137 4.79 -6.23 -3.33
C VAL A 137 4.13 -5.44 -4.45
N PHE A 138 4.47 -5.68 -5.72
CA PHE A 138 3.92 -4.97 -6.88
C PHE A 138 2.49 -5.42 -7.26
N TRP A 139 1.94 -6.44 -6.60
CA TRP A 139 0.52 -6.82 -6.74
C TRP A 139 -0.41 -5.62 -6.53
N PHE A 140 -0.12 -4.78 -5.54
CA PHE A 140 -0.92 -3.60 -5.18
C PHE A 140 -0.99 -2.61 -6.36
N MET A 141 0.17 -2.36 -6.96
CA MET A 141 0.30 -1.47 -8.10
C MET A 141 -0.41 -2.03 -9.34
N LEU A 142 -0.31 -3.34 -9.59
CA LEU A 142 -1.07 -3.99 -10.66
C LEU A 142 -2.58 -3.78 -10.47
N TYR A 143 -3.10 -3.95 -9.25
CA TYR A 143 -4.54 -3.77 -8.99
C TYR A 143 -4.97 -2.32 -9.18
N LEU A 144 -4.14 -1.34 -8.81
CA LEU A 144 -4.39 0.06 -9.13
C LEU A 144 -4.38 0.34 -10.64
N ILE A 145 -3.51 -0.32 -11.41
CA ILE A 145 -3.53 -0.25 -12.88
C ILE A 145 -4.87 -0.79 -13.37
N LEU A 146 -5.25 -2.01 -12.97
CA LEU A 146 -6.52 -2.63 -13.37
C LEU A 146 -7.73 -1.74 -13.05
N PHE A 147 -7.84 -1.25 -11.81
CA PHE A 147 -8.94 -0.35 -11.42
C PHE A 147 -8.92 0.99 -12.15
N SER A 148 -7.74 1.53 -12.46
CA SER A 148 -7.62 2.76 -13.24
C SER A 148 -8.13 2.55 -14.65
N PHE A 149 -7.73 1.47 -15.33
CA PHE A 149 -8.17 1.19 -16.70
C PHE A 149 -9.64 0.76 -16.77
N LEU A 150 -10.18 0.15 -15.72
CA LEU A 150 -11.62 -0.11 -15.55
C LEU A 150 -12.43 1.14 -15.20
N SER A 151 -11.79 2.30 -15.06
CA SER A 151 -12.46 3.54 -14.65
C SER A 151 -13.65 3.99 -15.50
N PRO A 152 -13.73 3.77 -16.83
CA PRO A 152 -14.94 4.11 -17.58
C PRO A 152 -16.16 3.31 -17.08
N VAL A 153 -15.97 2.01 -16.82
CA VAL A 153 -17.02 1.11 -16.33
C VAL A 153 -17.39 1.47 -14.89
N ILE A 154 -16.39 1.58 -14.01
CA ILE A 154 -16.61 1.93 -12.60
C ILE A 154 -17.28 3.30 -12.49
N TYR A 155 -16.85 4.30 -13.26
CA TYR A 155 -17.49 5.61 -13.26
C TYR A 155 -18.92 5.53 -13.76
N GLY A 156 -19.19 4.79 -14.83
CA GLY A 156 -20.55 4.57 -15.33
C GLY A 156 -21.49 4.01 -14.26
N LEU A 157 -21.03 3.00 -13.50
CA LEU A 157 -21.78 2.38 -12.42
C LEU A 157 -21.97 3.31 -11.21
N LEU A 158 -20.93 4.05 -10.83
CA LEU A 158 -20.93 4.87 -9.61
C LEU A 158 -21.44 6.30 -9.83
N LYS A 159 -21.59 6.78 -11.07
CA LYS A 159 -21.98 8.16 -11.38
C LYS A 159 -23.37 8.50 -10.87
N GLN A 160 -24.32 7.56 -10.93
CA GLN A 160 -25.66 7.77 -10.37
C GLN A 160 -25.64 7.51 -8.87
N LYS A 161 -26.11 8.47 -8.06
CA LYS A 161 -25.95 8.44 -6.59
C LYS A 161 -26.49 7.14 -5.96
N TRP A 162 -27.75 6.82 -6.21
CA TRP A 162 -28.39 5.65 -5.60
C TRP A 162 -27.92 4.33 -6.19
N ILE A 163 -27.77 4.25 -7.51
CA ILE A 163 -27.23 3.04 -8.18
C ILE A 163 -25.80 2.79 -7.70
N GLY A 164 -24.96 3.81 -7.68
CA GLY A 164 -23.59 3.73 -7.18
C GLY A 164 -23.52 3.30 -5.72
N LEU A 165 -24.41 3.83 -4.87
CA LEU A 165 -24.50 3.39 -3.47
C LEU A 165 -24.89 1.90 -3.38
N CYS A 166 -25.89 1.47 -4.15
CA CYS A 166 -26.29 0.06 -4.23
C CYS A 166 -25.12 -0.81 -4.69
N VAL A 167 -24.37 -0.42 -5.72
CA VAL A 167 -23.19 -1.15 -6.21
C VAL A 167 -22.14 -1.29 -5.11
N VAL A 168 -21.81 -0.20 -4.40
CA VAL A 168 -20.83 -0.25 -3.29
C VAL A 168 -21.31 -1.17 -2.18
N ILE A 169 -22.59 -1.11 -1.80
CA ILE A 169 -23.18 -1.95 -0.75
C ILE A 169 -23.18 -3.42 -1.17
N VAL A 170 -23.57 -3.73 -2.41
CA VAL A 170 -23.58 -5.11 -2.93
C VAL A 170 -22.17 -5.69 -2.95
N VAL A 171 -21.18 -4.95 -3.48
CA VAL A 171 -19.78 -5.39 -3.48
C VAL A 171 -19.27 -5.60 -2.05
N PHE A 172 -19.63 -4.72 -1.11
CA PHE A 172 -19.27 -4.88 0.29
C PHE A 172 -19.91 -6.13 0.91
N ILE A 173 -21.21 -6.39 0.72
CA ILE A 173 -21.92 -7.55 1.28
C ILE A 173 -21.35 -8.87 0.71
N LEU A 174 -21.06 -8.91 -0.59
CA LEU A 174 -20.48 -10.09 -1.23
C LEU A 174 -19.09 -10.42 -0.65
N ASN A 175 -18.27 -9.40 -0.37
CA ASN A 175 -16.97 -9.59 0.28
C ASN A 175 -17.10 -9.91 1.77
N PHE A 176 -18.06 -9.29 2.46
CA PHE A 176 -18.33 -9.51 3.88
C PHE A 176 -18.77 -10.95 4.14
N SER A 177 -19.66 -11.48 3.28
CA SER A 177 -20.18 -12.86 3.39
C SER A 177 -19.19 -13.93 2.91
N ALA A 178 -18.13 -13.52 2.19
CA ALA A 178 -17.17 -14.43 1.56
C ALA A 178 -17.81 -15.50 0.63
N ILE A 179 -19.03 -15.27 0.14
CA ILE A 179 -19.81 -16.26 -0.61
C ILE A 179 -19.12 -16.72 -1.90
N PHE A 180 -18.34 -15.84 -2.55
CA PHE A 180 -17.63 -16.15 -3.79
C PHE A 180 -16.21 -16.69 -3.58
N THR A 181 -15.66 -16.63 -2.38
CA THR A 181 -14.30 -17.08 -2.08
C THR A 181 -14.02 -18.52 -2.53
N PRO A 182 -14.94 -19.50 -2.36
CA PRO A 182 -14.70 -20.87 -2.81
C PRO A 182 -14.74 -21.07 -4.33
N TYR A 183 -15.37 -20.16 -5.07
CA TYR A 183 -15.68 -20.33 -6.50
C TYR A 183 -14.75 -19.53 -7.41
N LEU A 184 -14.08 -18.50 -6.88
CA LEU A 184 -13.20 -17.63 -7.66
C LEU A 184 -11.74 -18.11 -7.59
N PRO A 185 -10.99 -18.05 -8.70
CA PRO A 185 -9.53 -18.19 -8.65
C PRO A 185 -8.93 -17.19 -7.65
N ILE A 186 -7.91 -17.60 -6.90
CA ILE A 186 -7.31 -16.81 -5.81
C ILE A 186 -7.04 -15.35 -6.21
N LYS A 187 -6.35 -15.12 -7.34
CA LYS A 187 -6.04 -13.76 -7.81
C LYS A 187 -7.28 -12.93 -8.16
N VAL A 188 -8.33 -13.56 -8.66
CA VAL A 188 -9.61 -12.88 -8.98
C VAL A 188 -10.33 -12.51 -7.69
N ASN A 189 -10.35 -13.43 -6.72
CA ASN A 189 -10.90 -13.17 -5.40
C ASN A 189 -10.15 -12.04 -4.68
N ASP A 190 -8.82 -11.97 -4.80
CA ASP A 190 -8.01 -10.89 -4.25
C ASP A 190 -8.40 -9.55 -4.85
N ILE A 191 -8.44 -9.43 -6.19
CA ILE A 191 -8.86 -8.20 -6.87
C ILE A 191 -10.28 -7.78 -6.44
N PHE A 192 -11.20 -8.75 -6.36
CA PHE A 192 -12.56 -8.50 -5.92
C PHE A 192 -12.62 -8.02 -4.46
N SER A 193 -11.83 -8.62 -3.58
CA SER A 193 -11.70 -8.23 -2.17
C SER A 193 -11.22 -6.79 -2.02
N TRP A 194 -10.18 -6.41 -2.75
CA TRP A 194 -9.62 -5.05 -2.71
C TRP A 194 -10.53 -4.01 -3.39
N SER A 195 -11.43 -4.45 -4.28
CA SER A 195 -12.38 -3.56 -4.95
C SER A 195 -13.32 -2.85 -3.98
N THR A 196 -13.66 -3.48 -2.84
CA THR A 196 -14.49 -2.88 -1.78
C THR A 196 -13.91 -1.54 -1.31
N TYR A 197 -12.63 -1.53 -0.93
CA TYR A 197 -11.96 -0.33 -0.43
C TYR A 197 -11.84 0.74 -1.53
N TYR A 198 -11.50 0.31 -2.76
CA TYR A 198 -11.37 1.22 -3.88
C TYR A 198 -12.71 1.86 -4.27
N PHE A 199 -13.81 1.09 -4.27
CA PHE A 199 -15.16 1.54 -4.63
C PHE A 199 -15.71 2.50 -3.58
N ILE A 200 -15.51 2.23 -2.29
CA ILE A 200 -15.87 3.16 -1.20
C ILE A 200 -15.16 4.51 -1.41
N GLY A 201 -13.83 4.48 -1.62
CA GLY A 201 -13.06 5.69 -1.90
C GLY A 201 -13.57 6.43 -3.14
N SER A 202 -13.80 5.69 -4.22
CA SER A 202 -14.29 6.23 -5.50
C SER A 202 -15.66 6.89 -5.35
N TYR A 203 -16.61 6.25 -4.68
CA TYR A 203 -17.95 6.77 -4.44
C TYR A 203 -17.92 8.06 -3.61
N ILE A 204 -17.11 8.09 -2.54
CA ILE A 204 -16.90 9.32 -1.74
C ILE A 204 -16.29 10.42 -2.62
N GLY A 205 -15.34 10.09 -3.49
CA GLY A 205 -14.72 11.04 -4.43
C GLY A 205 -15.68 11.62 -5.47
N ILE A 206 -16.74 10.91 -5.83
CA ILE A 206 -17.78 11.37 -6.76
C ILE A 206 -18.82 12.21 -6.03
N HIS A 207 -19.44 11.66 -4.98
CA HIS A 207 -20.67 12.21 -4.39
C HIS A 207 -20.47 12.97 -3.08
N TRP A 208 -19.47 12.61 -2.28
CA TRP A 208 -19.29 13.11 -0.91
C TRP A 208 -17.91 13.71 -0.69
N LYS A 209 -17.47 14.54 -1.63
CA LYS A 209 -16.14 15.17 -1.62
C LYS A 209 -15.85 15.94 -0.34
N GLU A 210 -16.87 16.52 0.27
CA GLU A 210 -16.77 17.32 1.50
C GLU A 210 -16.65 16.47 2.77
N ALA A 211 -17.05 15.19 2.72
CA ALA A 211 -17.03 14.31 3.89
C ALA A 211 -15.62 14.09 4.44
N VAL A 212 -14.58 14.18 3.61
CA VAL A 212 -13.17 14.06 4.03
C VAL A 212 -12.61 15.34 4.64
N SER A 213 -13.36 16.44 4.67
CA SER A 213 -12.91 17.74 5.19
C SER A 213 -13.96 18.44 6.07
N PRO A 214 -14.52 17.76 7.10
CA PRO A 214 -15.58 18.29 7.94
C PRO A 214 -15.05 19.37 8.88
N LYS A 215 -15.92 20.34 9.21
CA LYS A 215 -15.60 21.44 10.15
C LYS A 215 -15.16 20.91 11.52
N LYS A 216 -15.80 19.84 12.00
CA LYS A 216 -15.54 19.19 13.29
C LYS A 216 -14.97 17.78 13.05
N SER A 217 -13.66 17.68 12.78
CA SER A 217 -13.00 16.40 12.45
C SER A 217 -12.96 15.39 13.60
N TYR A 218 -13.12 15.83 14.86
CA TYR A 218 -13.15 14.95 16.02
C TYR A 218 -14.38 14.03 16.08
N ILE A 219 -15.53 14.46 15.54
CA ILE A 219 -16.76 13.65 15.50
C ILE A 219 -16.55 12.40 14.66
N PRO A 220 -16.20 12.50 13.35
CA PRO A 220 -15.95 11.32 12.54
C PRO A 220 -14.72 10.54 13.02
N ALA A 221 -13.69 11.19 13.57
CA ALA A 221 -12.58 10.46 14.20
C ALA A 221 -13.07 9.53 15.31
N LEU A 222 -13.91 10.02 16.23
CA LEU A 222 -14.48 9.20 17.29
C LEU A 222 -15.41 8.11 16.73
N THR A 223 -16.27 8.42 15.76
CA THR A 223 -17.16 7.45 15.12
C THR A 223 -16.40 6.31 14.43
N PHE A 224 -15.34 6.63 13.68
CA PHE A 224 -14.55 5.61 13.01
C PHE A 224 -13.65 4.84 13.99
N LEU A 225 -13.21 5.47 15.08
CA LEU A 225 -12.52 4.76 16.17
C LEU A 225 -13.44 3.75 16.84
N THR A 226 -14.65 4.16 17.24
CA THR A 226 -15.62 3.26 17.86
C THR A 226 -16.05 2.14 16.92
N GLY A 227 -16.30 2.47 15.65
CA GLY A 227 -16.58 1.47 14.61
C GLY A 227 -15.44 0.47 14.41
N SER A 228 -14.19 0.93 14.46
CA SER A 228 -13.00 0.06 14.41
C SER A 228 -12.92 -0.85 15.63
N CYS A 229 -13.09 -0.31 16.84
CA CYS A 229 -13.06 -1.12 18.08
C CYS A 229 -14.18 -2.16 18.12
N ILE A 230 -15.41 -1.78 17.77
CA ILE A 230 -16.56 -2.70 17.74
C ILE A 230 -16.31 -3.80 16.72
N SER A 231 -15.98 -3.45 15.47
CA SER A 231 -15.73 -4.47 14.43
C SER A 231 -14.54 -5.37 14.77
N PHE A 232 -13.52 -4.87 15.46
CA PHE A 232 -12.43 -5.69 15.96
C PHE A 232 -12.90 -6.75 16.98
N ILE A 233 -13.72 -6.35 17.96
CA ILE A 233 -14.32 -7.27 18.94
C ILE A 233 -15.17 -8.32 18.23
N PHE A 234 -16.03 -7.90 17.30
CA PHE A 234 -16.90 -8.83 16.56
C PHE A 234 -16.11 -9.79 15.66
N ALA A 235 -15.03 -9.33 15.02
CA ALA A 235 -14.16 -10.19 14.23
C ALA A 235 -13.54 -11.31 15.08
N PHE A 236 -13.17 -10.99 16.33
CA PHE A 236 -12.61 -11.95 17.27
C PHE A 236 -13.67 -12.89 17.85
N VAL A 237 -14.82 -12.36 18.28
CA VAL A 237 -15.89 -13.14 18.94
C VAL A 237 -16.58 -14.10 17.98
N TYR A 238 -16.92 -13.65 16.76
CA TYR A 238 -17.69 -14.44 15.82
C TYR A 238 -16.83 -15.22 14.82
N MET A 239 -15.51 -15.03 14.84
CA MET A 239 -14.55 -15.62 13.89
C MET A 239 -14.95 -15.42 12.41
N GLN A 240 -15.74 -14.37 12.13
CA GLN A 240 -16.19 -14.05 10.78
C GLN A 240 -15.26 -13.04 10.12
N THR A 241 -14.75 -13.39 8.94
CA THR A 241 -13.82 -12.58 8.15
C THR A 241 -14.44 -11.25 7.68
N GLY A 242 -15.77 -11.17 7.57
CA GLY A 242 -16.47 -9.95 7.17
C GLY A 242 -16.20 -8.75 8.06
N TRP A 243 -16.16 -8.93 9.38
CA TRP A 243 -15.89 -7.84 10.33
C TRP A 243 -14.50 -7.22 10.15
N VAL A 244 -13.54 -7.96 9.59
CA VAL A 244 -12.21 -7.44 9.25
C VAL A 244 -12.28 -6.36 8.16
N TYR A 245 -13.27 -6.42 7.25
CA TYR A 245 -13.49 -5.35 6.27
C TYR A 245 -13.90 -4.05 6.94
N ILE A 246 -14.87 -4.10 7.86
CA ILE A 246 -15.34 -2.94 8.61
C ILE A 246 -14.20 -2.36 9.45
N TYR A 247 -13.46 -3.23 10.14
CA TYR A 247 -12.28 -2.83 10.90
C TYR A 247 -11.28 -2.05 10.06
N LYS A 248 -10.92 -2.56 8.88
CA LYS A 248 -9.98 -1.93 7.96
C LYS A 248 -10.51 -0.62 7.39
N ILE A 249 -11.78 -0.55 6.99
CA ILE A 249 -12.42 0.67 6.47
C ILE A 249 -12.43 1.76 7.56
N CYS A 250 -12.93 1.42 8.75
CA CYS A 250 -13.02 2.32 9.89
C CYS A 250 -11.63 2.75 10.37
N GLY A 251 -10.68 1.84 10.48
CA GLY A 251 -9.30 2.16 10.87
C GLY A 251 -8.61 3.09 9.88
N ALA A 252 -8.73 2.83 8.58
CA ALA A 252 -8.16 3.71 7.55
C ALA A 252 -8.79 5.11 7.55
N ALA A 253 -10.11 5.20 7.75
CA ALA A 253 -10.83 6.47 7.88
C ALA A 253 -10.47 7.21 9.17
N PHE A 254 -10.36 6.50 10.30
CA PHE A 254 -9.92 7.06 11.58
C PHE A 254 -8.55 7.74 11.44
N LEU A 255 -7.57 7.06 10.82
CA LEU A 255 -6.23 7.62 10.61
C LEU A 255 -6.27 8.90 9.75
N TRP A 256 -7.16 8.98 8.77
CA TRP A 256 -7.37 10.21 8.00
C TRP A 256 -7.88 11.35 8.87
N TYR A 257 -8.95 11.13 9.65
CA TYR A 257 -9.52 12.18 10.49
C TYR A 257 -8.60 12.58 11.65
N LEU A 258 -7.82 11.65 12.18
CA LEU A 258 -6.76 11.94 13.16
C LEU A 258 -5.74 12.92 12.57
N ILE A 259 -5.27 12.67 11.34
CA ILE A 259 -4.37 13.59 10.63
C ILE A 259 -5.04 14.95 10.39
N CYS A 260 -6.34 15.00 10.09
CA CYS A 260 -7.09 16.25 9.95
C CYS A 260 -7.15 17.07 11.24
N MET A 261 -7.15 16.42 12.42
CA MET A 261 -7.18 17.10 13.72
C MET A 261 -5.83 17.71 14.12
N LEU A 262 -4.72 17.12 13.68
CA LEU A 262 -3.39 17.55 14.09
C LEU A 262 -2.95 18.83 13.35
N PRO A 263 -2.32 19.82 14.00
CA PRO A 263 -1.68 20.94 13.32
C PRO A 263 -0.34 20.48 12.72
N LEU A 264 -0.41 19.90 11.51
CA LEU A 264 0.78 19.36 10.83
C LEU A 264 1.48 20.43 10.00
N PRO A 265 2.82 20.52 10.04
CA PRO A 265 3.59 21.41 9.18
C PRO A 265 3.52 20.95 7.72
N GLU A 266 4.08 21.76 6.83
CA GLU A 266 4.23 21.37 5.43
C GLU A 266 5.09 20.09 5.31
N ALA A 267 4.59 19.12 4.53
CA ALA A 267 5.26 17.86 4.30
C ALA A 267 6.61 18.09 3.61
N ARG A 268 7.66 17.54 4.21
CA ARG A 268 9.03 17.67 3.72
C ARG A 268 9.22 16.92 2.39
N ILE A 269 10.26 17.28 1.65
CA ILE A 269 10.57 16.71 0.33
C ILE A 269 10.68 15.18 0.39
N TRP A 270 11.44 14.65 1.35
CA TRP A 270 11.63 13.20 1.54
C TRP A 270 10.33 12.42 1.80
N MET A 271 9.28 13.08 2.30
CA MET A 271 7.97 12.46 2.50
C MET A 271 7.21 12.25 1.20
N LYS A 272 7.58 12.95 0.12
CA LYS A 272 6.93 12.84 -1.20
C LYS A 272 7.39 11.57 -1.94
N ASN A 273 8.54 11.01 -1.57
CA ASN A 273 9.14 9.80 -2.16
C ASN A 273 8.43 8.47 -1.86
N THR A 274 7.16 8.51 -1.47
CA THR A 274 6.36 7.32 -1.10
C THR A 274 6.41 6.22 -2.16
N PHE A 275 6.42 6.56 -3.45
CA PHE A 275 6.50 5.55 -4.52
C PHE A 275 7.87 4.86 -4.58
N PHE A 276 8.95 5.62 -4.45
CA PHE A 276 10.30 5.04 -4.47
C PHE A 276 10.55 4.19 -3.21
N ILE A 277 10.11 4.68 -2.03
CA ILE A 277 10.12 3.89 -0.78
C ILE A 277 9.37 2.58 -0.99
N TYR A 278 8.14 2.65 -1.53
CA TYR A 278 7.36 1.46 -1.89
C TYR A 278 8.10 0.52 -2.85
N ALA A 279 8.86 1.04 -3.81
CA ALA A 279 9.58 0.20 -4.75
C ALA A 279 10.76 -0.57 -4.14
N VAL A 280 11.45 -0.01 -3.13
CA VAL A 280 12.69 -0.59 -2.59
C VAL A 280 12.55 -1.23 -1.20
N HIS A 281 11.49 -0.90 -0.45
CA HIS A 281 11.42 -1.24 0.98
C HIS A 281 11.53 -2.74 1.27
N GLN A 282 10.90 -3.61 0.49
CA GLN A 282 10.87 -5.04 0.80
C GLN A 282 12.26 -5.67 0.69
N ILE A 283 12.97 -5.39 -0.40
CA ILE A 283 14.31 -5.95 -0.61
C ILE A 283 15.31 -5.38 0.38
N MET A 284 15.17 -4.08 0.69
CA MET A 284 15.97 -3.45 1.74
C MET A 284 15.68 -4.04 3.12
N ALA A 285 14.40 -4.26 3.48
CA ALA A 285 14.02 -4.84 4.76
C ALA A 285 14.57 -6.26 4.91
N LEU A 286 14.47 -7.09 3.87
CA LEU A 286 15.04 -8.44 3.86
C LEU A 286 16.57 -8.40 4.01
N PHE A 287 17.24 -7.57 3.21
CA PHE A 287 18.69 -7.41 3.25
C PHE A 287 19.15 -6.94 4.62
N LEU A 288 18.57 -5.86 5.15
CA LEU A 288 18.93 -5.30 6.45
C LEU A 288 18.70 -6.31 7.58
N ASN A 289 17.57 -7.01 7.60
CA ASN A 289 17.31 -8.03 8.62
C ASN A 289 18.32 -9.20 8.55
N LYS A 290 18.60 -9.73 7.35
CA LYS A 290 19.58 -10.83 7.19
C LYS A 290 21.00 -10.37 7.58
N MET A 291 21.38 -9.14 7.24
CA MET A 291 22.66 -8.56 7.66
C MET A 291 22.71 -8.35 9.18
N GLY A 292 21.66 -7.79 9.77
CA GLY A 292 21.57 -7.62 11.23
C GLY A 292 21.70 -8.95 11.97
N ASN A 293 21.03 -10.00 11.48
CA ASN A 293 21.15 -11.35 12.03
C ASN A 293 22.59 -11.89 11.97
N LEU A 294 23.26 -11.72 10.82
CA LEU A 294 24.62 -12.19 10.60
C LEU A 294 25.67 -11.47 11.45
N PHE A 295 25.58 -10.14 11.56
CA PHE A 295 26.61 -9.31 12.20
C PHE A 295 26.37 -9.04 13.69
N LEU A 296 25.11 -8.94 14.11
CA LEU A 296 24.77 -8.53 15.48
C LEU A 296 24.33 -9.72 16.33
N GLY A 297 23.83 -10.80 15.71
CA GLY A 297 23.39 -12.02 16.39
C GLY A 297 21.92 -12.37 16.12
N ASN A 298 21.53 -13.57 16.57
CA ASN A 298 20.24 -14.19 16.24
C ASN A 298 19.10 -13.83 17.21
N SER A 299 19.38 -13.01 18.22
CA SER A 299 18.44 -12.64 19.27
C SER A 299 17.32 -11.73 18.77
N MET A 300 16.08 -11.99 19.19
CA MET A 300 14.95 -11.12 18.90
C MET A 300 15.07 -9.71 19.53
N TYR A 301 15.96 -9.50 20.51
CA TYR A 301 16.30 -8.14 20.94
C TYR A 301 16.85 -7.30 19.78
N ILE A 302 17.70 -7.91 18.95
CA ILE A 302 18.24 -7.28 17.74
C ILE A 302 17.14 -7.18 16.69
N GLY A 303 16.36 -8.24 16.50
CA GLY A 303 15.20 -8.22 15.60
C GLY A 303 14.23 -7.06 15.89
N GLY A 304 13.96 -6.79 17.16
CA GLY A 304 13.14 -5.65 17.59
C GLY A 304 13.75 -4.30 17.25
N ILE A 305 15.06 -4.13 17.47
CA ILE A 305 15.79 -2.90 17.08
C ILE A 305 15.75 -2.73 15.56
N MET A 306 16.01 -3.79 14.80
CA MET A 306 15.98 -3.78 13.33
C MET A 306 14.58 -3.41 12.81
N PHE A 307 13.52 -3.93 13.41
CA PHE A 307 12.14 -3.60 13.05
C PHE A 307 11.85 -2.09 13.16
N LEU A 308 12.36 -1.43 14.20
CA LEU A 308 12.18 0.01 14.40
C LEU A 308 13.06 0.86 13.47
N ILE A 309 14.27 0.41 13.17
CA ILE A 309 15.26 1.19 12.41
C ILE A 309 15.04 1.07 10.89
N ILE A 310 14.55 -0.07 10.39
CA ILE A 310 14.37 -0.31 8.94
C ILE A 310 13.54 0.79 8.25
N PRO A 311 12.36 1.21 8.74
CA PRO A 311 11.59 2.29 8.12
C PRO A 311 12.38 3.61 8.00
N VAL A 312 13.24 3.91 8.98
CA VAL A 312 14.11 5.09 8.97
C VAL A 312 15.20 4.94 7.91
N ILE A 313 15.92 3.81 7.89
CA ILE A 313 16.98 3.55 6.90
C ILE A 313 16.43 3.61 5.49
N VAL A 314 15.28 2.96 5.22
CA VAL A 314 14.66 2.94 3.88
C VAL A 314 14.28 4.36 3.46
N THR A 315 13.73 5.17 4.36
CA THR A 315 13.36 6.56 4.06
C THR A 315 14.59 7.43 3.78
N VAL A 316 15.63 7.33 4.61
CA VAL A 316 16.88 8.08 4.44
C VAL A 316 17.58 7.68 3.15
N PHE A 317 17.70 6.37 2.88
CA PHE A 317 18.24 5.86 1.62
C PHE A 317 17.49 6.41 0.41
N SER A 318 16.15 6.35 0.44
CA SER A 318 15.30 6.85 -0.64
C SER A 318 15.53 8.35 -0.90
N TYR A 319 15.70 9.14 0.15
CA TYR A 319 16.01 10.56 0.04
C TYR A 319 17.42 10.85 -0.50
N CYS A 320 18.43 10.07 -0.07
CA CYS A 320 19.77 10.18 -0.62
C CYS A 320 19.79 9.83 -2.12
N VAL A 321 19.09 8.76 -2.52
CA VAL A 321 18.97 8.36 -3.92
C VAL A 321 18.23 9.42 -4.73
N GLU A 322 17.14 10.00 -4.21
CA GLU A 322 16.47 11.14 -4.84
C GLU A 322 17.46 12.27 -5.12
N LYS A 323 18.23 12.72 -4.11
CA LYS A 323 19.18 13.83 -4.27
C LYS A 323 20.23 13.58 -5.34
N ILE A 324 20.74 12.35 -5.42
CA ILE A 324 21.78 11.98 -6.38
C ILE A 324 21.15 11.89 -7.78
N LEU A 325 20.07 11.12 -7.94
CA LEU A 325 19.48 10.87 -9.25
C LEU A 325 18.77 12.10 -9.81
N SER A 326 18.09 12.91 -8.99
CA SER A 326 17.48 14.16 -9.47
C SER A 326 18.52 15.16 -9.98
N LYS A 327 19.74 15.15 -9.41
CA LYS A 327 20.85 16.01 -9.83
C LYS A 327 21.56 15.51 -11.08
N TYR A 328 21.93 14.22 -11.12
CA TYR A 328 22.79 13.67 -12.19
C TYR A 328 22.04 12.91 -13.28
N CYS A 329 20.87 12.34 -12.98
CA CYS A 329 20.10 11.49 -13.88
C CYS A 329 18.58 11.75 -13.76
N PRO A 330 18.11 13.00 -13.99
CA PRO A 330 16.73 13.41 -13.67
C PRO A 330 15.66 12.61 -14.44
N VAL A 331 15.99 12.16 -15.66
CA VAL A 331 15.10 11.30 -16.45
C VAL A 331 14.92 9.93 -15.78
N ILE A 332 16.01 9.33 -15.29
CA ILE A 332 15.96 8.06 -14.57
C ILE A 332 15.16 8.23 -13.27
N TRP A 333 15.43 9.29 -12.49
CA TRP A 333 14.65 9.58 -11.29
C TRP A 333 13.15 9.69 -11.59
N LYS A 334 12.77 10.49 -12.59
CA LYS A 334 11.37 10.68 -12.97
C LYS A 334 10.69 9.36 -13.33
N ILE A 335 11.40 8.45 -14.00
CA ILE A 335 10.89 7.13 -14.35
C ILE A 335 10.74 6.25 -13.10
N LEU A 336 11.78 6.17 -12.26
CA LEU A 336 11.79 5.34 -11.06
C LEU A 336 10.84 5.85 -9.97
N SER A 337 10.56 7.15 -9.91
CA SER A 337 9.60 7.77 -8.97
C SER A 337 8.17 7.81 -9.51
N GLY A 338 7.96 7.49 -10.80
CA GLY A 338 6.67 7.65 -11.47
C GLY A 338 6.23 9.10 -11.64
N GLY A 339 7.20 10.02 -11.74
CA GLY A 339 6.99 11.46 -11.86
C GLY A 339 6.44 12.12 -10.61
N ARG A 340 6.66 11.50 -9.45
CA ARG A 340 6.27 12.00 -8.13
C ARG A 340 7.47 12.50 -7.35
#